data_AF-A0A7V2H9G5-F1
#
_entry.id   AF-A0A7V2H9G5-F1
#
_cell.length_a   1.000
_cell.length_b   1.000
_cell.length_c   1.000
_cell.angle_alpha   90.00
_cell.angle_beta   90.00
_cell.angle_gamma   90.00
#
_symmetry.space_group_name_H-M   'P 1'
#
loop_
_entity.id
_entity.type
_entity.pdbx_description
1 polymer ?
#
loop_
_entity_poly.entity_id
_entity_poly.type
_entity_poly.pdbx_seq_one_letter_code
_entity_poly.pdbx_strand_id
1 'polypeptide(L)'
;MPRNIWSQSWFYIVIVGLFAATPWLIGASIKPADWDQLPTFVMAAGDTPVYFRYIDEGRRGGPLMIDGMTTEDHPPVLWQPVWWVLGQLANVFGLSSPNAFAVGRVLGAVLLAWTISWAARRLYQDTHTQSVARWLGFFGAGLGGLLFFVVGPQVLSETRIYDLWVSEGYGWMSALASPHFLVVSSGLIFSFIGIEYQGGRAVRWSVGPALALVTSIHPFHAPTLFIAWILLSALEFIRRTPNLKEKIKRRCLTAVWVAPSYLYYVMTYAEPIVRERAVQNINLTRGWPLILGIAPLLVVALVTMIRKRSTISWPIVTWTVAILVMVFAPLDFQRRLFEPPAVLLGLLIAPQVASWFRGTSWTFLGAAGLVAVMLLSPIAVFGKQLHQFFTDRATITSTLSYIQPTMRDMISIIRRDGGPKPVVLGGQMSGLLVGSHHPIRPYYAHGVETIGALQKKETVFAFYRDWTTDEQLRFVRRENICFILLTPYERNYGAAFPGAGWSGLQLVYRRDDHELYRTGYCDPAGVGIVN
;
A
#
# COMPACT_ATOMS: atom_id res chain seq x y z
N MET A 1 19.97 9.69 32.06
CA MET A 1 18.60 9.65 31.49
C MET A 1 17.74 8.73 32.33
N PRO A 2 16.52 9.13 32.73
CA PRO A 2 15.68 8.28 33.57
C PRO A 2 15.23 7.02 32.83
N ARG A 3 15.37 5.85 33.48
CA ARG A 3 15.02 4.51 32.94
C ARG A 3 13.57 4.43 32.39
N ASN A 4 12.68 5.32 32.84
CA ASN A 4 11.25 5.32 32.51
C ASN A 4 10.89 5.74 31.07
N ILE A 5 11.77 6.41 30.33
CA ILE A 5 11.45 6.86 28.94
C ILE A 5 11.52 5.70 27.95
N TRP A 6 12.46 4.80 28.16
CA TRP A 6 12.65 3.64 27.29
C TRP A 6 11.53 2.61 27.48
N SER A 7 11.06 2.40 28.71
CA SER A 7 9.91 1.53 28.98
C SER A 7 8.64 2.01 28.27
N GLN A 8 8.35 3.32 28.31
CA GLN A 8 7.19 3.88 27.60
C GLN A 8 7.27 3.74 26.07
N SER A 9 8.47 3.93 25.51
CA SER A 9 8.67 3.80 24.06
C SER A 9 8.48 2.35 23.60
N TRP A 10 9.04 1.40 24.35
CA TRP A 10 8.87 -0.03 24.08
C TRP A 10 7.43 -0.49 24.27
N PHE A 11 6.75 -0.04 25.33
CA PHE A 11 5.33 -0.32 25.52
C PHE A 11 4.51 0.13 24.30
N TYR A 12 4.68 1.37 23.84
CA TYR A 12 4.01 1.87 22.64
C TYR A 12 4.31 1.03 21.39
N ILE A 13 5.58 0.69 21.15
CA ILE A 13 5.99 -0.11 19.99
C ILE A 13 5.35 -1.51 20.03
N VAL A 14 5.36 -2.17 21.19
CA VAL A 14 4.75 -3.49 21.38
C VAL A 14 3.25 -3.42 21.14
N ILE A 15 2.56 -2.43 21.71
CA ILE A 15 1.12 -2.25 21.51
C ILE A 15 0.82 -2.06 20.02
N VAL A 16 1.53 -1.18 19.31
CA VAL A 16 1.34 -0.99 17.87
C VAL A 16 1.55 -2.30 17.09
N GLY A 17 2.61 -3.05 17.40
CA GLY A 17 2.87 -4.33 16.75
C GLY A 17 1.75 -5.35 16.98
N LEU A 18 1.24 -5.45 18.20
CA LEU A 18 0.10 -6.32 18.54
C LEU A 18 -1.16 -5.88 17.78
N PHE A 19 -1.50 -4.59 17.80
CA PHE A 19 -2.67 -4.06 17.09
C PHE A 19 -2.58 -4.27 15.59
N ALA A 20 -1.40 -4.11 14.97
CA ALA A 20 -1.20 -4.38 13.55
C ALA A 20 -1.40 -5.87 13.19
N ALA A 21 -1.10 -6.78 14.13
CA ALA A 21 -1.32 -8.21 13.95
C ALA A 21 -2.80 -8.63 14.18
N THR A 22 -3.54 -7.90 15.02
CA THR A 22 -4.90 -8.27 15.47
C THR A 22 -5.87 -8.64 14.34
N PRO A 23 -6.07 -7.83 13.27
CA PRO A 23 -7.02 -8.20 12.22
C PRO A 23 -6.67 -9.53 11.55
N TRP A 24 -5.37 -9.79 11.33
CA TRP A 24 -4.93 -11.03 10.72
C TRP A 24 -5.18 -12.22 11.64
N LEU A 25 -4.90 -12.09 12.95
CA LEU A 25 -5.17 -13.13 13.94
C LEU A 25 -6.67 -13.42 14.08
N ILE A 26 -7.53 -12.40 14.03
CA ILE A 26 -8.98 -12.59 14.06
C ILE A 26 -9.47 -13.27 12.77
N GLY A 27 -9.00 -12.83 11.61
CA GLY A 27 -9.31 -13.50 10.34
C GLY A 27 -8.89 -14.98 10.36
N ALA A 28 -7.74 -15.29 10.96
CA ALA A 28 -7.26 -16.66 11.10
C ALA A 28 -8.17 -17.51 11.99
N SER A 29 -8.68 -16.93 13.10
CA SER A 29 -9.50 -17.66 14.07
C SER A 29 -10.93 -17.91 13.62
N ILE A 30 -11.44 -17.11 12.68
CA ILE A 30 -12.82 -17.27 12.17
C ILE A 30 -12.90 -17.94 10.79
N LYS A 31 -11.77 -18.17 10.12
CA LYS A 31 -11.69 -18.79 8.81
C LYS A 31 -12.17 -20.25 8.85
N PRO A 32 -12.88 -20.75 7.81
CA PRO A 32 -13.14 -22.19 7.65
C PRO A 32 -11.85 -23.02 7.62
N ALA A 33 -11.89 -24.24 8.15
CA ALA A 33 -10.69 -25.06 8.38
C ALA A 33 -9.91 -25.41 7.10
N ASP A 34 -10.61 -25.52 5.98
CA ASP A 34 -10.10 -25.91 4.67
C ASP A 34 -9.71 -24.72 3.78
N TRP A 35 -10.05 -23.49 4.17
CA TRP A 35 -9.76 -22.28 3.40
C TRP A 35 -8.36 -21.74 3.71
N ASP A 36 -7.76 -20.99 2.78
CA ASP A 36 -6.54 -20.20 3.08
C ASP A 36 -6.91 -18.77 3.44
N GLN A 37 -6.10 -18.13 4.30
CA GLN A 37 -6.27 -16.72 4.62
C GLN A 37 -5.36 -15.87 3.74
N LEU A 38 -5.93 -14.79 3.21
CA LEU A 38 -5.18 -13.71 2.62
C LEU A 38 -5.10 -12.55 3.63
N PRO A 39 -3.89 -12.02 3.93
CA PRO A 39 -3.71 -10.83 4.75
C PRO A 39 -4.14 -9.54 4.02
N THR A 40 -5.20 -9.59 3.23
CA THR A 40 -5.66 -8.51 2.37
C THR A 40 -6.29 -7.39 3.19
N PHE A 41 -5.94 -6.16 2.86
CA PHE A 41 -6.64 -4.99 3.36
C PHE A 41 -7.79 -4.63 2.42
N VAL A 42 -9.01 -4.53 2.96
CA VAL A 42 -10.24 -4.38 2.16
C VAL A 42 -10.22 -3.18 1.20
N MET A 43 -9.55 -2.08 1.58
CA MET A 43 -9.49 -0.87 0.74
C MET A 43 -8.43 -0.93 -0.36
N ALA A 44 -7.47 -1.86 -0.27
CA ALA A 44 -6.39 -2.05 -1.23
C ALA A 44 -6.31 -3.52 -1.69
N ALA A 45 -7.48 -4.16 -1.80
CA ALA A 45 -7.54 -5.60 -2.02
C ALA A 45 -6.99 -6.03 -3.39
N GLY A 46 -7.08 -5.15 -4.39
CA GLY A 46 -6.53 -5.39 -5.73
C GLY A 46 -5.00 -5.42 -5.77
N ASP A 47 -4.32 -4.66 -4.90
CA ASP A 47 -2.85 -4.57 -4.93
C ASP A 47 -2.19 -5.79 -4.24
N THR A 48 -2.88 -6.39 -3.25
CA THR A 48 -2.28 -7.42 -2.39
C THR A 48 -1.80 -8.66 -3.17
N PRO A 49 -2.59 -9.20 -4.12
CA PRO A 49 -2.15 -10.30 -4.99
C PRO A 49 -0.88 -9.98 -5.80
N VAL A 50 -0.69 -8.73 -6.21
CA VAL A 50 0.52 -8.26 -6.91
C VAL A 50 1.73 -8.40 -5.99
N TYR A 51 1.58 -8.01 -4.73
CA TYR A 51 2.66 -8.16 -3.73
C TYR A 51 2.99 -9.62 -3.43
N PHE A 52 2.01 -10.53 -3.42
CA PHE A 52 2.28 -11.96 -3.25
C PHE A 52 3.10 -12.53 -4.40
N ARG A 53 2.81 -12.09 -5.62
CA ARG A 53 3.59 -12.44 -6.80
C ARG A 53 5.04 -11.97 -6.66
N TYR A 54 5.26 -10.71 -6.30
CA TYR A 54 6.60 -10.17 -6.07
C TYR A 54 7.37 -10.88 -4.93
N ILE A 55 6.68 -11.28 -3.86
CA ILE A 55 7.29 -12.08 -2.78
C ILE A 55 7.67 -13.48 -3.29
N ASP A 56 6.82 -14.12 -4.12
CA ASP A 56 7.12 -15.43 -4.70
C ASP A 56 8.33 -15.38 -5.65
N GLU A 57 8.45 -14.32 -6.46
CA GLU A 57 9.61 -14.09 -7.31
C GLU A 57 10.86 -13.79 -6.48
N GLY A 58 10.74 -12.94 -5.46
CA GLY A 58 11.81 -12.67 -4.52
C GLY A 58 12.33 -13.93 -3.82
N ARG A 59 11.46 -14.90 -3.53
CA ARG A 59 11.83 -16.21 -2.96
C ARG A 59 12.74 -17.02 -3.90
N ARG A 60 12.61 -16.85 -5.23
CA ARG A 60 13.33 -17.61 -6.26
C ARG A 60 14.70 -17.03 -6.63
N GLY A 61 15.09 -15.88 -6.09
CA GLY A 61 16.49 -15.44 -6.06
C GLY A 61 16.89 -14.27 -6.97
N GLY A 62 15.95 -13.54 -7.55
CA GLY A 62 16.23 -12.32 -8.35
C GLY A 62 15.86 -11.02 -7.61
N PRO A 63 16.71 -9.97 -7.61
CA PRO A 63 16.34 -8.64 -7.12
C PRO A 63 15.39 -7.89 -8.05
N LEU A 64 15.45 -8.19 -9.35
CA LEU A 64 14.60 -7.62 -10.37
C LEU A 64 13.43 -8.57 -10.67
N MET A 65 12.24 -8.01 -10.78
CA MET A 65 10.98 -8.76 -10.92
C MET A 65 10.33 -8.51 -12.27
N ILE A 66 9.49 -9.46 -12.66
CA ILE A 66 8.62 -9.40 -13.84
C ILE A 66 7.21 -9.02 -13.36
N ASP A 67 6.48 -8.28 -14.19
CA ASP A 67 5.07 -8.05 -13.96
C ASP A 67 4.27 -9.29 -14.35
N GLY A 68 3.99 -10.14 -13.37
CA GLY A 68 3.20 -11.35 -13.59
C GLY A 68 1.71 -11.12 -13.82
N MET A 69 1.21 -9.88 -13.73
CA MET A 69 -0.22 -9.55 -13.84
C MET A 69 -0.64 -9.22 -15.27
N THR A 70 0.25 -9.41 -16.24
CA THR A 70 -0.01 -9.12 -17.65
C THR A 70 0.57 -10.23 -18.55
N THR A 71 0.11 -10.27 -19.80
CA THR A 71 0.45 -11.34 -20.75
C THR A 71 1.66 -11.01 -21.62
N GLU A 72 1.97 -9.72 -21.76
CA GLU A 72 3.08 -9.18 -22.54
C GLU A 72 4.41 -9.63 -21.93
N ASP A 73 5.27 -10.21 -22.75
CA ASP A 73 6.61 -10.61 -22.32
C ASP A 73 7.53 -9.39 -22.20
N HIS A 74 8.33 -9.37 -21.13
CA HIS A 74 9.33 -8.33 -20.90
C HIS A 74 10.45 -8.86 -19.98
N PRO A 75 11.66 -8.26 -19.99
CA PRO A 75 12.72 -8.63 -19.07
C PRO A 75 12.40 -8.23 -17.62
N PRO A 76 13.01 -8.87 -16.62
CA PRO A 76 12.88 -8.45 -15.22
C PRO A 76 13.55 -7.08 -15.04
N VAL A 77 12.72 -6.04 -14.87
CA VAL A 77 13.18 -4.64 -14.75
C VAL A 77 12.62 -3.95 -13.51
N LEU A 78 11.73 -4.60 -12.77
CA LEU A 78 11.08 -4.01 -11.61
C LEU A 78 11.96 -4.20 -10.38
N TRP A 79 12.60 -3.14 -9.91
CA TRP A 79 13.29 -3.13 -8.63
C TRP A 79 12.28 -2.91 -7.50
N GLN A 80 12.12 -3.92 -6.64
CA GLN A 80 11.14 -3.92 -5.56
C GLN A 80 11.77 -4.47 -4.26
N PRO A 81 12.62 -3.68 -3.58
CA PRO A 81 13.48 -4.18 -2.51
C PRO A 81 12.70 -4.74 -1.31
N VAL A 82 11.56 -4.14 -0.97
CA VAL A 82 10.72 -4.61 0.15
C VAL A 82 10.21 -6.02 -0.14
N TRP A 83 9.70 -6.27 -1.34
CA TRP A 83 9.17 -7.58 -1.72
C TRP A 83 10.28 -8.61 -1.89
N TRP A 84 11.44 -8.21 -2.40
CA TRP A 84 12.60 -9.07 -2.49
C TRP A 84 13.06 -9.54 -1.10
N VAL A 85 13.23 -8.63 -0.13
CA VAL A 85 13.61 -8.98 1.25
C VAL A 85 12.56 -9.90 1.88
N LEU A 86 11.27 -9.63 1.69
CA LEU A 86 10.21 -10.50 2.20
C LEU A 86 10.22 -11.88 1.52
N GLY A 87 10.53 -11.96 0.22
CA GLY A 87 10.72 -13.22 -0.50
C GLY A 87 11.91 -14.03 0.04
N GLN A 88 13.02 -13.37 0.35
CA GLN A 88 14.19 -14.00 0.98
C GLN A 88 13.86 -14.52 2.38
N LEU A 89 13.16 -13.73 3.20
CA LEU A 89 12.66 -14.19 4.51
C LEU A 89 11.70 -15.37 4.35
N ALA A 90 10.83 -15.34 3.35
CA ALA A 90 9.92 -16.43 3.05
C ALA A 90 10.67 -17.71 2.67
N ASN A 91 11.78 -17.60 1.95
CA ASN A 91 12.65 -18.72 1.61
C ASN A 91 13.31 -19.31 2.86
N VAL A 92 13.90 -18.45 3.70
CA VAL A 92 14.66 -18.87 4.90
C VAL A 92 13.75 -19.53 5.95
N PHE A 93 12.56 -18.98 6.17
CA PHE A 93 11.65 -19.43 7.22
C PHE A 93 10.53 -20.36 6.71
N GLY A 94 10.53 -20.73 5.43
CA GLY A 94 9.49 -21.57 4.83
C GLY A 94 8.09 -20.93 4.86
N LEU A 95 8.00 -19.59 4.80
CA LEU A 95 6.72 -18.89 4.85
C LEU A 95 6.06 -18.87 3.47
N SER A 96 4.73 -19.03 3.43
CA SER A 96 3.93 -18.68 2.26
C SER A 96 4.01 -17.17 1.97
N SER A 97 3.73 -16.75 0.73
CA SER A 97 3.75 -15.32 0.37
C SER A 97 2.74 -14.48 1.19
N PRO A 98 1.51 -14.97 1.45
CA PRO A 98 0.60 -14.36 2.43
C PRO A 98 1.21 -14.20 3.83
N ASN A 99 1.83 -15.24 4.38
CA ASN A 99 2.40 -15.15 5.74
C ASN A 99 3.60 -14.18 5.78
N ALA A 100 4.47 -14.21 4.78
CA ALA A 100 5.59 -13.26 4.67
C ALA A 100 5.10 -11.81 4.57
N PHE A 101 4.03 -11.55 3.82
CA PHE A 101 3.39 -10.24 3.75
C PHE A 101 2.82 -9.80 5.12
N ALA A 102 2.12 -10.69 5.82
CA ALA A 102 1.58 -10.41 7.15
C ALA A 102 2.68 -10.06 8.16
N VAL A 103 3.75 -10.86 8.19
CA VAL A 103 4.95 -10.60 8.99
C VAL A 103 5.57 -9.25 8.62
N GLY A 104 5.71 -8.97 7.32
CA GLY A 104 6.21 -7.70 6.83
C GLY A 104 5.41 -6.50 7.32
N ARG A 105 4.07 -6.61 7.42
CA ARG A 105 3.22 -5.52 7.92
C ARG A 105 3.48 -5.25 9.39
N VAL A 106 3.56 -6.30 10.21
CA VAL A 106 3.84 -6.17 11.64
C VAL A 106 5.23 -5.57 11.87
N LEU A 107 6.26 -6.06 11.16
CA LEU A 107 7.61 -5.52 11.23
C LEU A 107 7.68 -4.06 10.76
N GLY A 108 6.98 -3.72 9.67
CA GLY A 108 6.86 -2.36 9.19
C GLY A 108 6.16 -1.43 10.20
N ALA A 109 5.10 -1.90 10.85
CA ALA A 109 4.39 -1.13 11.87
C ALA A 109 5.27 -0.87 13.09
N VAL A 110 6.03 -1.87 13.53
CA VAL A 110 7.05 -1.75 14.58
C VAL A 110 8.13 -0.75 14.18
N LEU A 111 8.63 -0.80 12.94
CA LEU A 111 9.61 0.15 12.41
C LEU A 111 9.08 1.60 12.39
N LEU A 112 7.83 1.80 11.96
CA LEU A 112 7.20 3.12 11.95
C LEU A 112 6.97 3.63 13.36
N ALA A 113 6.46 2.80 14.28
CA ALA A 113 6.29 3.15 15.68
C ALA A 113 7.63 3.54 16.33
N TRP A 114 8.69 2.78 16.05
CA TRP A 114 10.04 3.10 16.51
C TRP A 114 10.51 4.44 15.95
N THR A 115 10.31 4.69 14.65
CA THR A 115 10.72 5.92 13.98
C THR A 115 9.98 7.14 14.54
N ILE A 116 8.67 7.04 14.75
CA ILE A 116 7.86 8.10 15.38
C ILE A 116 8.35 8.34 16.82
N SER A 117 8.63 7.29 17.58
CA SER A 117 9.17 7.40 18.95
C SER A 117 10.56 8.03 18.98
N TRP A 118 11.38 7.74 17.98
CA TRP A 118 12.68 8.36 17.80
C TRP A 118 12.54 9.85 17.43
N ALA A 119 11.66 10.19 16.48
CA ALA A 119 11.40 11.57 16.06
C ALA A 119 10.85 12.42 17.22
N ALA A 120 9.86 11.90 17.95
CA ALA A 120 9.27 12.57 19.11
C ALA A 120 10.32 12.94 20.17
N ARG A 121 11.29 12.05 20.44
CA ARG A 121 12.39 12.31 21.39
C ARG A 121 13.38 13.37 20.90
N ARG A 122 13.54 13.53 19.59
CA ARG A 122 14.39 14.58 19.00
C ARG A 122 13.71 15.93 18.97
N LEU A 123 12.39 15.94 18.85
CA LEU A 123 11.59 17.16 18.79
C LEU A 123 11.25 17.70 20.18
N TYR A 124 11.04 16.83 21.17
CA TYR A 124 10.49 17.21 22.47
C TYR A 124 11.31 16.68 23.63
N GLN A 125 11.54 17.52 24.64
CA GLN A 125 12.21 17.12 25.89
C GLN A 125 11.23 16.52 26.92
N ASP A 126 9.99 17.02 26.93
CA ASP A 126 8.95 16.61 27.87
C ASP A 126 8.35 15.24 27.49
N THR A 127 8.39 14.29 28.44
CA THR A 127 8.02 12.88 28.21
C THR A 127 6.55 12.69 27.87
N HIS A 128 5.67 13.50 28.46
CA HIS A 128 4.24 13.46 28.17
C HIS A 128 3.94 13.97 26.76
N THR A 129 4.60 15.05 26.31
CA THR A 129 4.53 15.55 24.94
C THR A 129 5.05 14.51 23.95
N GLN A 130 6.15 13.84 24.27
CA GLN A 130 6.63 12.69 23.48
C GLN A 130 5.58 11.58 23.39
N SER A 131 4.85 11.29 24.48
CA SER A 131 3.79 10.29 24.49
C SER A 131 2.63 10.68 23.59
N VAL A 132 2.12 11.90 23.72
CA VAL A 132 1.07 12.45 22.86
C VAL A 132 1.51 12.43 21.40
N ALA A 133 2.76 12.82 21.10
CA ALA A 133 3.33 12.79 19.75
C ALA A 133 3.36 11.38 19.15
N ARG A 134 3.66 10.34 19.95
CA ARG A 134 3.64 8.94 19.49
C ARG A 134 2.24 8.51 19.07
N TRP A 135 1.25 8.70 19.95
CA TRP A 135 -0.12 8.28 19.69
C TRP A 135 -0.77 9.07 18.56
N LEU A 136 -0.63 10.40 18.55
CA LEU A 136 -1.14 11.24 17.46
C LEU A 136 -0.39 10.99 16.14
N GLY A 137 0.91 10.76 16.19
CA GLY A 137 1.69 10.44 15.00
C GLY A 137 1.21 9.17 14.31
N PHE A 138 0.73 8.17 15.05
CA PHE A 138 0.34 6.88 14.46
C PHE A 138 -1.16 6.73 14.23
N PHE A 139 -1.98 7.17 15.18
CA PHE A 139 -3.45 7.05 15.14
C PHE A 139 -4.15 8.36 14.78
N GLY A 140 -3.44 9.49 14.69
CA GLY A 140 -4.03 10.77 14.32
C GLY A 140 -4.65 10.69 12.93
N ALA A 141 -5.95 10.96 12.87
CA ALA A 141 -6.75 10.89 11.66
C ALA A 141 -7.67 12.12 11.54
N GLY A 142 -8.52 12.12 10.51
CA GLY A 142 -9.43 13.20 10.17
C GLY A 142 -10.82 13.05 10.79
N LEU A 143 -11.81 13.57 10.08
CA LEU A 143 -13.23 13.47 10.41
C LEU A 143 -13.92 12.26 9.76
N GLY A 144 -13.21 11.43 9.00
CA GLY A 144 -13.83 10.34 8.24
C GLY A 144 -14.62 9.38 9.11
N GLY A 145 -14.06 8.93 10.23
CA GLY A 145 -14.73 8.04 11.17
C GLY A 145 -15.99 8.67 11.78
N LEU A 146 -15.96 9.96 12.13
CA LEU A 146 -17.16 10.66 12.60
C LEU A 146 -18.24 10.66 11.52
N LEU A 147 -17.89 11.02 10.30
CA LEU A 147 -18.82 11.02 9.17
C LEU A 147 -19.34 9.60 8.89
N PHE A 148 -18.53 8.56 9.13
CA PHE A 148 -18.92 7.18 8.91
C PHE A 148 -20.07 6.77 9.80
N PHE A 149 -20.01 7.15 11.08
CA PHE A 149 -21.06 6.85 12.04
C PHE A 149 -22.30 7.76 11.90
N VAL A 150 -22.14 8.97 11.36
CA VAL A 150 -23.24 9.94 11.20
C VAL A 150 -24.00 9.76 9.88
N VAL A 151 -23.29 9.61 8.75
CA VAL A 151 -23.87 9.59 7.40
C VAL A 151 -24.05 8.17 6.87
N GLY A 152 -23.31 7.20 7.43
CA GLY A 152 -23.36 5.80 7.06
C GLY A 152 -22.30 5.37 6.03
N PRO A 153 -22.00 4.06 5.98
CA PRO A 153 -20.89 3.51 5.19
C PRO A 153 -21.07 3.65 3.67
N GLN A 154 -22.31 3.60 3.16
CA GLN A 154 -22.59 3.61 1.73
C GLN A 154 -22.17 4.93 1.09
N VAL A 155 -22.65 6.06 1.65
CA VAL A 155 -22.35 7.42 1.18
C VAL A 155 -20.85 7.70 1.24
N LEU A 156 -20.16 7.18 2.25
CA LEU A 156 -18.72 7.37 2.38
C LEU A 156 -17.88 6.53 1.42
N SER A 157 -18.37 5.38 1.00
CA SER A 157 -17.67 4.55 0.00
C SER A 157 -17.50 5.29 -1.34
N GLU A 158 -18.47 6.13 -1.71
CA GLU A 158 -18.44 6.92 -2.95
C GLU A 158 -17.57 8.18 -2.83
N THR A 159 -17.56 8.81 -1.65
CA THR A 159 -16.84 10.06 -1.42
C THR A 159 -15.34 9.88 -1.21
N ARG A 160 -14.92 8.69 -0.74
CA ARG A 160 -13.50 8.30 -0.55
C ARG A 160 -12.74 9.31 0.32
N ILE A 161 -13.28 9.59 1.52
CA ILE A 161 -12.60 10.42 2.53
C ILE A 161 -11.23 9.82 2.85
N TYR A 162 -10.20 10.67 2.93
CA TYR A 162 -8.81 10.24 2.86
C TYR A 162 -8.40 9.32 4.02
N ASP A 163 -8.84 9.61 5.24
CA ASP A 163 -8.55 8.82 6.44
C ASP A 163 -9.40 7.54 6.58
N LEU A 164 -10.26 7.24 5.60
CA LEU A 164 -10.96 5.97 5.49
C LEU A 164 -10.53 5.13 4.29
N TRP A 165 -9.88 5.71 3.29
CA TRP A 165 -9.60 5.05 2.01
C TRP A 165 -8.12 5.03 1.60
N VAL A 166 -7.36 6.09 1.90
CA VAL A 166 -5.99 6.23 1.40
C VAL A 166 -5.02 5.48 2.32
N SER A 167 -4.43 4.40 1.80
CA SER A 167 -3.57 3.49 2.56
C SER A 167 -2.37 4.19 3.22
N GLU A 168 -1.81 5.18 2.55
CA GLU A 168 -0.70 6.02 2.98
C GLU A 168 -1.11 7.24 3.85
N GLY A 169 -2.40 7.41 4.16
CA GLY A 169 -2.92 8.62 4.81
C GLY A 169 -2.45 8.83 6.25
N TYR A 170 -2.31 7.77 7.04
CA TYR A 170 -1.82 7.81 8.43
C TYR A 170 -1.28 6.43 8.88
N GLY A 171 -0.50 6.42 9.98
CA GLY A 171 0.28 5.25 10.38
C GLY A 171 -0.52 3.96 10.58
N TRP A 172 -1.67 4.04 11.26
CA TRP A 172 -2.54 2.88 11.46
C TRP A 172 -3.13 2.33 10.15
N MET A 173 -3.58 3.21 9.25
CA MET A 173 -4.07 2.77 7.94
C MET A 173 -2.97 2.06 7.14
N SER A 174 -1.76 2.60 7.13
CA SER A 174 -0.62 1.98 6.44
C SER A 174 -0.25 0.64 7.06
N ALA A 175 -0.38 0.50 8.39
CA ALA A 175 -0.12 -0.75 9.11
C ALA A 175 -1.08 -1.87 8.71
N LEU A 176 -2.34 -1.51 8.42
CA LEU A 176 -3.32 -2.45 7.88
C LEU A 176 -3.08 -2.73 6.39
N ALA A 177 -2.67 -1.73 5.62
CA ALA A 177 -2.55 -1.83 4.17
C ALA A 177 -1.35 -2.65 3.70
N SER A 178 -0.11 -2.18 3.92
CA SER A 178 1.04 -2.78 3.24
C SER A 178 2.40 -2.47 3.90
N PRO A 179 3.35 -3.43 3.91
CA PRO A 179 4.68 -3.23 4.48
C PRO A 179 5.47 -2.07 3.84
N HIS A 180 5.34 -1.88 2.52
CA HIS A 180 6.16 -0.91 1.80
C HIS A 180 5.82 0.55 2.16
N PHE A 181 4.54 0.88 2.39
CA PHE A 181 4.14 2.20 2.93
C PHE A 181 4.80 2.47 4.28
N LEU A 182 4.82 1.48 5.17
CA LEU A 182 5.42 1.62 6.49
C LEU A 182 6.94 1.86 6.42
N VAL A 183 7.63 1.14 5.52
CA VAL A 183 9.07 1.32 5.28
C VAL A 183 9.34 2.70 4.68
N VAL A 184 8.56 3.13 3.70
CA VAL A 184 8.68 4.45 3.06
C VAL A 184 8.44 5.56 4.08
N SER A 185 7.30 5.57 4.76
CA SER A 185 6.97 6.53 5.82
C SER A 185 8.06 6.61 6.90
N SER A 186 8.58 5.45 7.34
CA SER A 186 9.68 5.39 8.31
C SER A 186 10.96 6.03 7.76
N GLY A 187 11.36 5.66 6.54
CA GLY A 187 12.56 6.19 5.91
C GLY A 187 12.45 7.69 5.63
N LEU A 188 11.28 8.19 5.23
CA LEU A 188 11.02 9.62 5.03
C LEU A 188 11.20 10.40 6.35
N ILE A 189 10.53 9.96 7.42
CA ILE A 189 10.59 10.62 8.74
C ILE A 189 12.01 10.56 9.30
N PHE A 190 12.64 9.37 9.25
CA PHE A 190 14.00 9.18 9.72
C PHE A 190 14.99 10.08 8.98
N SER A 191 14.90 10.14 7.66
CA SER A 191 15.79 10.92 6.81
C SER A 191 15.63 12.42 7.06
N PHE A 192 14.40 12.91 7.00
CA PHE A 192 14.13 14.34 7.13
C PHE A 192 14.48 14.87 8.53
N ILE A 193 14.01 14.20 9.59
CA ILE A 193 14.33 14.60 10.97
C ILE A 193 15.83 14.36 11.28
N GLY A 194 16.45 13.33 10.70
CA GLY A 194 17.86 12.99 10.91
C GLY A 194 18.82 14.06 10.40
N ILE A 195 18.49 14.66 9.24
CA ILE A 195 19.24 15.79 8.66
C ILE A 195 19.07 17.06 9.49
N GLU A 196 17.82 17.38 9.87
CA GLU A 196 17.50 18.68 10.44
C GLU A 196 17.83 18.79 11.93
N TYR A 197 17.66 17.70 12.69
CA TYR A 197 17.85 17.66 14.14
C TYR A 197 19.12 16.92 14.58
N GLN A 198 20.06 16.71 13.65
CA GLN A 198 21.42 16.18 13.87
C GLN A 198 21.51 15.04 14.89
N GLY A 199 21.43 13.80 14.43
CA GLY A 199 21.91 12.69 15.25
C GLY A 199 23.44 12.67 15.37
N GLY A 200 23.94 11.80 16.25
CA GLY A 200 25.36 11.46 16.30
C GLY A 200 25.90 10.99 14.93
N ARG A 201 27.22 10.79 14.82
CA ARG A 201 27.90 10.43 13.55
C ARG A 201 27.16 9.32 12.78
N ALA A 202 26.72 8.25 13.45
CA ALA A 202 25.98 7.15 12.83
C ALA A 202 24.72 7.62 12.06
N VAL A 203 23.86 8.43 12.67
CA VAL A 203 22.63 8.92 12.03
C VAL A 203 22.96 9.72 10.76
N ARG A 204 24.00 10.56 10.80
CA ARG A 204 24.41 11.35 9.62
C ARG A 204 24.80 10.48 8.43
N TRP A 205 25.44 9.33 8.67
CA TRP A 205 25.83 8.41 7.60
C TRP A 205 24.68 7.50 7.14
N SER A 206 23.66 7.28 7.99
CA SER A 206 22.52 6.43 7.64
C SER A 206 21.42 7.13 6.84
N VAL A 207 21.30 8.46 6.90
CA VAL A 207 20.19 9.17 6.24
C VAL A 207 20.26 9.07 4.71
N GLY A 208 21.44 9.27 4.10
CA GLY A 208 21.59 9.18 2.64
C GLY A 208 21.11 7.82 2.08
N PRO A 209 21.66 6.70 2.58
CA PRO A 209 21.21 5.36 2.20
C PRO A 209 19.73 5.08 2.51
N ALA A 210 19.22 5.55 3.66
CA ALA A 210 17.80 5.39 3.98
C ALA A 210 16.90 6.11 2.96
N LEU A 211 17.29 7.33 2.55
CA LEU A 211 16.55 8.06 1.54
C LEU A 211 16.69 7.41 0.16
N ALA A 212 17.87 6.91 -0.20
CA ALA A 212 18.07 6.17 -1.45
C ALA A 212 17.17 4.93 -1.54
N LEU A 213 17.04 4.19 -0.42
CA LEU A 213 16.12 3.05 -0.32
C LEU A 213 14.67 3.52 -0.50
N VAL A 214 14.25 4.58 0.19
CA VAL A 214 12.90 5.14 0.05
C VAL A 214 12.60 5.52 -1.40
N THR A 215 13.49 6.25 -2.06
CA THR A 215 13.29 6.69 -3.44
C THR A 215 13.44 5.56 -4.45
N SER A 216 14.04 4.43 -4.06
CA SER A 216 14.04 3.19 -4.84
C SER A 216 12.74 2.39 -4.71
N ILE A 217 11.87 2.73 -3.75
CA ILE A 217 10.54 2.15 -3.59
C ILE A 217 9.50 3.12 -4.17
N HIS A 218 9.51 4.36 -3.68
CA HIS A 218 8.61 5.44 -4.06
C HIS A 218 9.42 6.64 -4.58
N PRO A 219 9.84 6.62 -5.87
CA PRO A 219 10.64 7.70 -6.44
C PRO A 219 9.94 9.05 -6.35
N PHE A 220 8.62 9.07 -6.48
CA PHE A 220 7.79 10.28 -6.46
C PHE A 220 7.87 11.11 -5.16
N HIS A 221 8.44 10.60 -4.06
CA HIS A 221 8.57 11.38 -2.81
C HIS A 221 9.76 12.34 -2.77
N ALA A 222 10.78 12.16 -3.63
CA ALA A 222 11.94 13.05 -3.62
C ALA A 222 11.62 14.52 -3.94
N PRO A 223 10.76 14.85 -4.92
CA PRO A 223 10.41 16.24 -5.23
C PRO A 223 9.74 16.93 -4.03
N THR A 224 8.85 16.23 -3.32
CA THR A 224 8.20 16.74 -2.11
C THR A 224 9.23 17.08 -1.03
N LEU A 225 10.22 16.22 -0.80
CA LEU A 225 11.29 16.49 0.18
C LEU A 225 12.20 17.64 -0.26
N PHE A 226 12.55 17.72 -1.54
CA PHE A 226 13.38 18.80 -2.05
C PHE A 226 12.67 20.14 -1.95
N ILE A 227 11.37 20.21 -2.26
CA ILE A 227 10.57 21.41 -2.06
C ILE A 227 10.52 21.79 -0.58
N ALA A 228 10.32 20.82 0.32
CA ALA A 228 10.37 21.07 1.77
C ALA A 228 11.71 21.68 2.21
N TRP A 229 12.83 21.15 1.72
CA TRP A 229 14.16 21.69 2.01
C TRP A 229 14.43 23.04 1.37
N ILE A 230 13.91 23.32 0.18
CA ILE A 230 14.00 24.64 -0.45
C ILE A 230 13.24 25.67 0.40
N LEU A 231 11.99 25.37 0.76
CA LEU A 231 11.16 26.22 1.63
C LEU A 231 11.83 26.47 2.99
N LEU A 232 12.39 25.41 3.58
CA LEU A 232 13.12 25.51 4.85
C LEU A 232 14.39 26.35 4.72
N SER A 233 15.19 26.15 3.67
CA SER A 233 16.41 26.91 3.41
C SER A 233 16.12 28.39 3.20
N ALA A 234 15.05 28.71 2.44
CA ALA A 234 14.60 30.08 2.22
C ALA A 234 14.17 30.75 3.54
N LEU A 235 13.39 30.03 4.36
CA LEU A 235 13.00 30.52 5.68
C LEU A 235 14.20 30.75 6.60
N GLU A 236 15.15 29.82 6.62
CA GLU A 236 16.36 29.94 7.44
C GLU A 236 17.27 31.09 6.98
N PHE A 237 17.32 31.36 5.68
CA PHE A 237 18.00 32.52 5.09
C PHE A 237 17.37 33.83 5.56
N ILE A 238 16.04 33.96 5.44
CA ILE A 238 15.30 35.14 5.89
C ILE A 238 15.50 35.37 7.40
N ARG A 239 15.53 34.28 8.19
CA ARG A 239 15.76 34.33 9.64
C ARG A 239 17.22 34.46 10.06
N ARG A 240 18.15 34.56 9.10
CA ARG A 240 19.61 34.64 9.33
C ARG A 240 20.13 33.55 10.27
N THR A 241 19.66 32.33 10.05
CA THR A 241 20.01 31.17 10.90
C THR A 241 21.50 30.86 10.77
N PRO A 242 22.23 30.65 11.87
CA PRO A 242 23.64 30.30 11.81
C PRO A 242 23.86 28.96 11.08
N ASN A 243 25.03 28.81 10.46
CA ASN A 243 25.45 27.59 9.76
C ASN A 243 24.57 27.18 8.57
N LEU A 244 23.79 28.09 7.97
CA LEU A 244 22.93 27.80 6.82
C LEU A 244 23.70 27.11 5.66
N LYS A 245 24.92 27.56 5.36
CA LYS A 245 25.76 26.95 4.31
C LYS A 245 26.00 25.45 4.56
N GLU A 246 26.28 25.07 5.80
CA GLU A 246 26.51 23.68 6.18
C GLU A 246 25.20 22.88 6.16
N LYS A 247 24.06 23.48 6.54
CA LYS A 247 22.74 22.85 6.38
C LYS A 247 22.42 22.55 4.92
N ILE A 248 22.62 23.53 4.03
CA ILE A 248 22.42 23.37 2.58
C ILE A 248 23.35 22.29 2.04
N LYS A 249 24.64 22.31 2.40
CA LYS A 249 25.60 21.27 1.98
C LYS A 249 25.11 19.87 2.35
N ARG A 250 24.60 19.66 3.57
CA ARG A 250 24.06 18.36 3.99
C ARG A 250 22.82 17.95 3.19
N ARG A 251 21.89 18.88 2.93
CA ARG A 251 20.70 18.64 2.09
C ARG A 251 21.13 18.24 0.67
N CYS A 252 22.07 18.96 0.07
CA CYS A 252 22.63 18.65 -1.26
C CYS A 252 23.34 17.29 -1.28
N LEU A 253 24.18 16.99 -0.29
CA LEU A 253 24.85 15.69 -0.19
C LEU A 253 23.84 14.53 -0.08
N THR A 254 22.71 14.76 0.60
CA THR A 254 21.66 13.75 0.68
C THR A 254 20.94 13.59 -0.66
N ALA A 255 20.73 14.68 -1.42
CA ALA A 255 20.16 14.60 -2.76
C ALA A 255 21.02 13.76 -3.73
N VAL A 256 22.36 13.76 -3.57
CA VAL A 256 23.25 12.89 -4.36
C VAL A 256 22.95 11.41 -4.14
N TRP A 257 22.58 10.99 -2.92
CA TRP A 257 22.20 9.60 -2.64
C TRP A 257 20.91 9.16 -3.34
N VAL A 258 20.04 10.11 -3.71
CA VAL A 258 18.79 9.83 -4.42
C VAL A 258 19.02 9.59 -5.91
N ALA A 259 20.09 10.17 -6.48
CA ALA A 259 20.34 10.16 -7.91
C ALA A 259 20.41 8.77 -8.55
N PRO A 260 21.08 7.74 -7.96
CA PRO A 260 21.11 6.40 -8.54
C PRO A 260 19.72 5.77 -8.69
N SER A 261 18.85 5.89 -7.68
CA SER A 261 17.48 5.36 -7.73
C SER A 261 16.68 6.02 -8.86
N TYR A 262 16.83 7.33 -9.04
CA TYR A 262 16.17 8.07 -10.11
C TYR A 262 16.69 7.70 -11.49
N LEU A 263 18.01 7.62 -11.64
CA LEU A 263 18.64 7.22 -12.90
C LEU A 263 18.17 5.83 -13.32
N TYR A 264 18.10 4.90 -12.36
CA TYR A 264 17.55 3.57 -12.58
C TYR A 264 16.11 3.63 -13.10
N TYR A 265 15.21 4.38 -12.44
CA TYR A 265 13.83 4.49 -12.91
C TYR A 265 13.73 5.12 -14.30
N VAL A 266 14.50 6.16 -14.59
CA VAL A 266 14.55 6.76 -15.94
C VAL A 266 14.99 5.73 -16.98
N MET A 267 15.97 4.88 -16.66
CA MET A 267 16.38 3.79 -17.56
C MET A 267 15.26 2.76 -17.76
N THR A 268 14.50 2.42 -16.72
CA THR A 268 13.38 1.46 -16.85
C THR A 268 12.24 1.96 -17.74
N TYR A 269 12.09 3.28 -17.96
CA TYR A 269 11.12 3.82 -18.91
C TYR A 269 11.41 3.48 -20.38
N ALA A 270 12.61 2.95 -20.68
CA ALA A 270 12.89 2.36 -21.98
C ALA A 270 12.01 1.13 -22.26
N GLU A 271 11.57 0.42 -21.21
CA GLU A 271 10.67 -0.72 -21.34
C GLU A 271 9.22 -0.26 -21.57
N PRO A 272 8.56 -0.72 -22.66
CA PRO A 272 7.19 -0.32 -22.98
C PRO A 272 6.21 -0.60 -21.85
N ILE A 273 6.41 -1.70 -21.12
CA ILE A 273 5.50 -2.12 -20.05
C ILE A 273 5.51 -1.15 -18.88
N VAL A 274 6.69 -0.62 -18.52
CA VAL A 274 6.85 0.35 -17.44
C VAL A 274 6.20 1.68 -17.82
N ARG A 275 6.39 2.11 -19.08
CA ARG A 275 5.78 3.34 -19.59
C ARG A 275 4.26 3.26 -19.59
N GLU A 276 3.70 2.16 -20.09
CA GLU A 276 2.25 1.99 -20.17
C GLU A 276 1.62 1.90 -18.77
N ARG A 277 2.24 1.17 -17.83
CA ARG A 277 1.83 1.17 -16.43
C ARG A 277 1.82 2.57 -15.82
N ALA A 278 2.84 3.38 -16.11
CA ALA A 278 2.92 4.75 -15.61
C ALA A 278 1.77 5.62 -16.14
N VAL A 279 1.40 5.48 -17.42
CA VAL A 279 0.27 6.20 -18.04
C VAL A 279 -1.07 5.77 -17.46
N GLN A 280 -1.25 4.48 -17.16
CA GLN A 280 -2.48 3.96 -16.56
C GLN A 280 -2.60 4.30 -15.05
N ASN A 281 -1.49 4.58 -14.35
CA ASN A 281 -1.47 4.81 -12.91
C ASN A 281 -1.89 6.23 -12.51
N ILE A 282 -3.11 6.62 -12.86
CA ILE A 282 -3.68 7.92 -12.51
C ILE A 282 -4.28 7.88 -11.10
N ASN A 283 -3.78 8.71 -10.20
CA ASN A 283 -4.18 8.84 -8.80
C ASN A 283 -4.42 10.31 -8.43
N LEU A 284 -5.42 10.94 -9.04
CA LEU A 284 -5.77 12.33 -8.77
C LEU A 284 -6.33 12.54 -7.35
N THR A 285 -6.05 13.73 -6.80
CA THR A 285 -6.55 14.16 -5.50
C THR A 285 -7.88 14.89 -5.64
N ARG A 286 -8.85 14.52 -4.82
CA ARG A 286 -10.06 15.32 -4.59
C ARG A 286 -9.81 16.23 -3.38
N GLY A 287 -10.00 17.54 -3.54
CA GLY A 287 -9.64 18.51 -2.51
C GLY A 287 -10.44 18.37 -1.22
N TRP A 288 -11.78 18.35 -1.31
CA TRP A 288 -12.62 18.33 -0.11
C TRP A 288 -12.51 17.02 0.73
N PRO A 289 -12.42 15.80 0.15
CA PRO A 289 -12.23 14.57 0.93
C PRO A 289 -10.87 14.53 1.63
N LEU A 290 -9.84 15.13 1.01
CA LEU A 290 -8.53 15.30 1.62
C LEU A 290 -8.62 16.22 2.83
N ILE A 291 -9.22 17.41 2.67
CA ILE A 291 -9.37 18.38 3.76
C ILE A 291 -10.06 17.74 4.96
N LEU A 292 -11.19 17.05 4.75
CA LEU A 292 -11.89 16.35 5.84
C LEU A 292 -11.05 15.23 6.46
N GLY A 293 -10.25 14.53 5.66
CA GLY A 293 -9.35 13.48 6.12
C GLY A 293 -8.20 13.95 7.02
N ILE A 294 -7.93 15.27 7.10
CA ILE A 294 -6.93 15.84 8.02
C ILE A 294 -7.42 17.05 8.82
N ALA A 295 -8.68 17.45 8.70
CA ALA A 295 -9.20 18.72 9.22
C ALA A 295 -8.91 18.97 10.71
N PRO A 296 -9.15 18.02 11.64
CA PRO A 296 -8.92 18.27 13.07
C PRO A 296 -7.44 18.54 13.36
N LEU A 297 -6.55 17.77 12.72
CA LEU A 297 -5.10 17.95 12.82
C LEU A 297 -4.66 19.31 12.25
N LEU A 298 -5.18 19.68 11.08
CA LEU A 298 -4.83 20.93 10.41
C LEU A 298 -5.30 22.16 11.19
N VAL A 299 -6.53 22.15 11.72
CA VAL A 299 -7.07 23.25 12.52
C VAL A 299 -6.22 23.47 13.78
N VAL A 300 -5.89 22.41 14.51
CA VAL A 300 -5.05 22.52 15.71
C VAL A 300 -3.63 22.97 15.35
N ALA A 301 -3.08 22.51 14.23
CA ALA A 301 -1.79 22.97 13.72
C ALA A 301 -1.81 24.48 13.45
N LEU A 302 -2.81 25.00 12.73
CA LEU A 302 -2.94 26.42 12.43
C LEU A 302 -3.10 27.26 13.71
N VAL A 303 -3.95 26.83 14.65
CA VAL A 303 -4.12 27.51 15.95
C VAL A 303 -2.81 27.53 16.73
N THR A 304 -2.08 26.41 16.75
CA THR A 304 -0.76 26.31 17.40
C THR A 304 0.23 27.26 16.72
N MET A 305 0.20 27.35 15.39
CA MET A 305 1.08 28.22 14.62
C MET A 305 0.85 29.70 14.93
N ILE A 306 -0.42 30.10 15.11
CA ILE A 306 -0.80 31.47 15.43
C ILE A 306 -0.44 31.80 16.88
N ARG A 307 -0.74 30.92 17.83
CA ARG A 307 -0.65 31.21 19.27
C ARG A 307 0.72 30.95 19.91
N LYS A 308 1.52 30.01 19.39
CA LYS A 308 2.76 29.54 20.06
C LYS A 308 3.94 29.37 19.11
N ARG A 309 4.29 30.45 18.40
CA ARG A 309 5.37 30.49 17.39
C ARG A 309 6.73 29.93 17.84
N SER A 310 7.07 30.05 19.12
CA SER A 310 8.34 29.56 19.68
C SER A 310 8.44 28.04 19.80
N THR A 311 7.31 27.33 19.79
CA THR A 311 7.25 25.87 19.99
C THR A 311 7.14 25.07 18.69
N ILE A 312 7.08 25.76 17.55
CA ILE A 312 6.87 25.17 16.23
C ILE A 312 8.16 24.59 15.68
N SER A 313 8.06 23.37 15.16
CA SER A 313 9.08 22.79 14.29
C SER A 313 8.89 23.27 12.84
N TRP A 314 9.67 24.28 12.44
CA TRP A 314 9.68 24.78 11.06
C TRP A 314 10.01 23.72 9.99
N PRO A 315 10.91 22.75 10.26
CA PRO A 315 11.10 21.62 9.34
C PRO A 315 9.79 20.85 9.10
N ILE A 316 9.01 20.54 10.14
CA ILE A 316 7.74 19.82 9.97
C ILE A 316 6.73 20.69 9.23
N VAL A 317 6.64 21.98 9.54
CA VAL A 317 5.72 22.91 8.85
C VAL A 317 6.03 22.98 7.35
N THR A 318 7.30 23.19 6.99
CA THR A 318 7.71 23.29 5.57
C THR A 318 7.49 22.00 4.81
N TRP A 319 7.67 20.85 5.47
CA TRP A 319 7.36 19.55 4.87
C TRP A 319 5.85 19.33 4.69
N THR A 320 5.02 19.64 5.69
CA THR A 320 3.57 19.59 5.54
C THR A 320 3.08 20.50 4.42
N VAL A 321 3.61 21.73 4.32
CA VAL A 321 3.29 22.65 3.22
C VAL A 321 3.71 22.08 1.88
N ALA A 322 4.91 21.50 1.78
CA ALA A 322 5.37 20.86 0.54
C ALA A 322 4.45 19.70 0.10
N ILE A 323 4.00 18.85 1.03
CA ILE A 323 3.02 17.80 0.74
C ILE A 323 1.73 18.41 0.20
N LEU A 324 1.17 19.42 0.87
CA LEU A 324 -0.08 20.06 0.43
C LEU A 324 0.06 20.72 -0.94
N VAL A 325 1.19 21.36 -1.25
CA VAL A 325 1.44 21.92 -2.58
C VAL A 325 1.54 20.81 -3.63
N MET A 326 2.31 19.75 -3.34
CA MET A 326 2.55 18.67 -4.28
C MET A 326 1.32 17.81 -4.55
N VAL A 327 0.44 17.64 -3.57
CA VAL A 327 -0.79 16.84 -3.71
C VAL A 327 -1.80 17.49 -4.68
N PHE A 328 -1.65 18.78 -4.98
CA PHE A 328 -2.45 19.54 -5.95
C PHE A 328 -1.63 19.96 -7.19
N ALA A 329 -0.38 19.53 -7.30
CA ALA A 329 0.42 19.76 -8.50
C ALA A 329 -0.22 19.04 -9.70
N PRO A 330 -0.08 19.53 -10.94
CA PRO A 330 -0.67 18.92 -12.13
C PRO A 330 0.12 17.65 -12.55
N LEU A 331 0.08 16.63 -11.69
CA LEU A 331 0.76 15.35 -11.84
C LEU A 331 -0.28 14.23 -11.74
N ASP A 332 -0.13 13.17 -12.52
CA ASP A 332 -1.12 12.09 -12.53
C ASP A 332 -1.16 11.31 -11.21
N PHE A 333 -0.05 11.29 -10.45
CA PHE A 333 0.10 10.55 -9.20
C PHE A 333 -0.05 11.43 -7.93
N GLN A 334 -0.78 12.54 -8.01
CA GLN A 334 -1.04 13.48 -6.90
C GLN A 334 -1.24 12.82 -5.53
N ARG A 335 -2.15 11.84 -5.43
CA ARG A 335 -2.50 11.17 -4.17
C ARG A 335 -1.30 10.43 -3.56
N ARG A 336 -0.42 9.87 -4.39
CA ARG A 336 0.78 9.15 -3.92
C ARG A 336 1.77 10.06 -3.21
N LEU A 337 1.70 11.37 -3.46
CA LEU A 337 2.51 12.40 -2.79
C LEU A 337 1.99 12.73 -1.38
N PHE A 338 0.82 12.19 -1.00
CA PHE A 338 0.19 12.37 0.30
C PHE A 338 0.70 11.35 1.34
N GLU A 339 2.00 11.31 1.59
CA GLU A 339 2.59 10.44 2.60
C GLU A 339 3.72 11.18 3.37
N PRO A 340 3.77 11.18 4.72
CA PRO A 340 2.76 10.75 5.69
C PRO A 340 2.19 11.97 6.48
N PRO A 341 1.34 12.82 5.87
CA PRO A 341 0.98 14.13 6.41
C PRO A 341 0.32 14.08 7.79
N ALA A 342 -0.51 13.07 8.07
CA ALA A 342 -1.13 12.92 9.38
C ALA A 342 -0.09 12.65 10.49
N VAL A 343 0.96 11.88 10.20
CA VAL A 343 2.07 11.63 11.13
C VAL A 343 2.78 12.94 11.46
N LEU A 344 3.06 13.75 10.43
CA LEU A 344 3.73 15.05 10.59
C LEU A 344 2.88 16.04 11.38
N LEU A 345 1.59 16.12 11.08
CA LEU A 345 0.66 16.98 11.81
C LEU A 345 0.50 16.50 13.26
N GLY A 346 0.43 15.19 13.50
CA GLY A 346 0.36 14.60 14.84
C GLY A 346 1.58 14.94 15.68
N LEU A 347 2.78 14.88 15.11
CA LEU A 347 4.00 15.38 15.74
C LEU A 347 3.86 16.89 16.02
N LEU A 348 3.53 17.70 15.01
CA LEU A 348 3.47 19.16 15.10
C LEU A 348 2.53 19.67 16.22
N ILE A 349 1.36 19.07 16.38
CA ILE A 349 0.35 19.52 17.36
C ILE A 349 0.56 18.97 18.77
N ALA A 350 1.47 17.99 18.94
CA ALA A 350 1.63 17.27 20.20
C ALA A 350 1.88 18.18 21.42
N PRO A 351 2.72 19.24 21.37
CA PRO A 351 2.90 20.13 22.51
C PRO A 351 1.62 20.85 22.94
N GLN A 352 0.79 21.23 21.96
CA GLN A 352 -0.45 21.93 22.23
C GLN A 352 -1.48 21.00 22.89
N VAL A 353 -1.68 19.82 22.31
CA VAL A 353 -2.58 18.80 22.87
C VAL A 353 -2.09 18.32 24.24
N ALA A 354 -0.78 18.14 24.42
CA ALA A 354 -0.19 17.78 25.70
C ALA A 354 -0.45 18.85 26.78
N SER A 355 -0.40 20.13 26.42
CA SER A 355 -0.70 21.21 27.37
C SER A 355 -2.18 21.25 27.78
N TRP A 356 -3.09 20.86 26.89
CA TRP A 356 -4.52 20.78 27.20
C TRP A 356 -4.86 19.67 28.19
N PHE A 357 -4.19 18.53 28.11
CA PHE A 357 -4.35 17.44 29.09
C PHE A 357 -3.89 17.79 30.51
N ARG A 358 -3.06 18.84 30.68
CA ARG A 358 -2.66 19.36 32.00
C ARG A 358 -3.38 20.64 32.40
N GLY A 359 -4.28 21.13 31.55
CA GLY A 359 -4.96 22.40 31.75
C GLY A 359 -6.18 22.28 32.67
N THR A 360 -7.09 23.23 32.53
CA THR A 360 -8.39 23.21 33.21
C THR A 360 -9.26 22.07 32.70
N SER A 361 -10.34 21.76 33.42
CA SER A 361 -11.33 20.74 33.03
C SER A 361 -11.84 20.92 31.59
N TRP A 362 -12.10 22.16 31.15
CA TRP A 362 -12.55 22.45 29.78
C TRP A 362 -11.50 22.15 28.71
N THR A 363 -10.22 22.50 28.95
CA THR A 363 -9.15 22.17 27.99
C THR A 363 -8.88 20.66 27.95
N PHE A 364 -8.99 19.99 29.10
CA PHE A 364 -8.89 18.53 29.17
C PHE A 364 -10.01 17.87 28.36
N LEU A 365 -11.27 18.29 28.57
CA LEU A 365 -12.42 17.79 27.81
C LEU A 365 -12.26 18.04 26.30
N GLY A 366 -11.75 19.22 25.92
CA GLY A 366 -11.44 19.52 24.52
C GLY A 366 -10.38 18.59 23.93
N ALA A 367 -9.31 18.28 24.66
CA ALA A 367 -8.29 17.32 24.22
C ALA A 367 -8.83 15.89 24.14
N ALA A 368 -9.60 15.47 25.15
CA ALA A 368 -10.24 14.16 25.17
C ALA A 368 -11.23 13.99 24.00
N GLY A 369 -12.07 15.00 23.75
CA GLY A 369 -12.99 15.02 22.62
C GLY A 369 -12.27 14.98 21.27
N LEU A 370 -11.19 15.75 21.11
CA LEU A 370 -10.37 15.71 19.89
C LEU A 370 -9.77 14.32 19.65
N VAL A 371 -9.17 13.72 20.67
CA VAL A 371 -8.59 12.37 20.58
C VAL A 371 -9.68 11.35 20.29
N ALA A 372 -10.84 11.44 20.95
CA ALA A 372 -11.97 10.56 20.69
C ALA A 372 -12.41 10.62 19.22
N VAL A 373 -12.55 11.83 18.65
CA VAL A 373 -12.88 12.02 17.23
C VAL A 373 -11.82 11.41 16.32
N MET A 374 -10.53 11.65 16.59
CA MET A 374 -9.43 11.09 15.78
C MET A 374 -9.37 9.56 15.81
N LEU A 375 -9.78 8.94 16.92
CA LEU A 375 -9.82 7.48 17.05
C LEU A 375 -10.99 6.84 16.30
N LEU A 376 -12.02 7.60 15.92
CA LEU A 376 -13.16 7.06 15.18
C LEU A 376 -12.75 6.49 13.81
N SER A 377 -11.79 7.10 13.11
CA SER A 377 -11.34 6.59 11.79
C SER A 377 -10.60 5.26 11.92
N PRO A 378 -9.59 5.09 12.80
CA PRO A 378 -9.02 3.79 13.12
C PRO A 378 -10.04 2.72 13.48
N ILE A 379 -11.03 3.06 14.31
CA ILE A 379 -12.11 2.15 14.75
C ILE A 379 -12.99 1.77 13.56
N ALA A 380 -13.42 2.73 12.73
CA ALA A 380 -14.26 2.47 11.56
C ALA A 380 -13.54 1.59 10.53
N VAL A 381 -12.26 1.85 10.26
CA VAL A 381 -11.44 1.05 9.34
C VAL A 381 -11.25 -0.37 9.87
N PHE A 382 -10.94 -0.51 11.16
CA PHE A 382 -10.81 -1.82 11.80
C PHE A 382 -12.14 -2.59 11.75
N GLY A 383 -13.25 -1.94 12.10
CA GLY A 383 -14.60 -2.51 12.03
C GLY A 383 -14.97 -2.94 10.61
N LYS A 384 -14.62 -2.14 9.58
CA LYS A 384 -14.82 -2.51 8.17
C LYS A 384 -14.02 -3.75 7.79
N GLN A 385 -12.76 -3.85 8.22
CA GLN A 385 -11.94 -5.03 7.97
C GLN A 385 -12.52 -6.28 8.64
N LEU A 386 -13.00 -6.17 9.87
CA LEU A 386 -13.67 -7.28 10.56
C LEU A 386 -14.96 -7.68 9.85
N HIS A 387 -15.81 -6.71 9.51
CA HIS A 387 -17.03 -6.95 8.75
C HIS A 387 -16.73 -7.70 7.45
N GLN A 388 -15.68 -7.30 6.71
CA GLN A 388 -15.24 -8.02 5.52
C GLN A 388 -14.91 -9.48 5.81
N PHE A 389 -14.15 -9.78 6.88
CA PHE A 389 -13.84 -11.17 7.23
C PHE A 389 -15.09 -12.01 7.55
N PHE A 390 -16.10 -11.43 8.19
CA PHE A 390 -17.36 -12.12 8.46
C PHE A 390 -18.20 -12.30 7.20
N THR A 391 -18.26 -11.28 6.34
CA THR A 391 -18.98 -11.33 5.07
C THR A 391 -18.33 -12.34 4.13
N ASP A 392 -17.01 -12.30 3.93
CA ASP A 392 -16.27 -13.25 3.07
C ASP A 392 -16.39 -14.70 3.53
N ARG A 393 -16.55 -14.91 4.84
CA ARG A 393 -16.86 -16.23 5.40
C ARG A 393 -18.29 -16.66 5.03
N ALA A 394 -19.24 -15.74 5.03
CA ALA A 394 -20.65 -16.03 4.80
C ALA A 394 -21.01 -16.12 3.31
N THR A 395 -20.32 -15.36 2.46
CA THR A 395 -20.58 -15.30 1.01
C THR A 395 -19.44 -15.97 0.25
N ILE A 396 -19.78 -17.05 -0.46
CA ILE A 396 -18.87 -17.80 -1.35
C ILE A 396 -18.28 -16.88 -2.45
N THR A 397 -18.91 -15.74 -2.71
CA THR A 397 -18.57 -14.82 -3.79
C THR A 397 -17.53 -13.76 -3.45
N SER A 398 -16.99 -13.68 -2.22
CA SER A 398 -16.00 -12.66 -1.86
C SER A 398 -14.70 -13.29 -1.33
N THR A 399 -13.76 -13.56 -2.23
CA THR A 399 -12.45 -14.18 -1.94
C THR A 399 -11.36 -13.16 -1.63
N LEU A 400 -11.71 -11.93 -1.25
CA LEU A 400 -10.70 -10.90 -0.98
C LEU A 400 -9.88 -11.26 0.26
N SER A 401 -10.51 -11.87 1.26
CA SER A 401 -9.85 -12.27 2.51
C SER A 401 -9.46 -13.74 2.57
N TYR A 402 -10.06 -14.61 1.74
CA TYR A 402 -9.84 -16.05 1.80
C TYR A 402 -9.78 -16.69 0.41
N ILE A 403 -8.99 -17.76 0.28
CA ILE A 403 -8.99 -18.63 -0.90
C ILE A 403 -9.70 -19.93 -0.57
N GLN A 404 -10.72 -20.25 -1.37
CA GLN A 404 -11.47 -21.50 -1.25
C GLN A 404 -10.65 -22.70 -1.75
N PRO A 405 -10.92 -23.91 -1.23
CA PRO A 405 -10.28 -25.14 -1.71
C PRO A 405 -10.42 -25.31 -3.22
N THR A 406 -11.60 -25.00 -3.78
CA THR A 406 -11.85 -25.10 -5.23
C THR A 406 -10.91 -24.24 -6.05
N MET A 407 -10.70 -22.99 -5.64
CA MET A 407 -9.75 -22.08 -6.28
C MET A 407 -8.30 -22.54 -6.09
N ARG A 408 -7.93 -23.03 -4.89
CA ARG A 408 -6.60 -23.60 -4.63
C ARG A 408 -6.31 -24.80 -5.54
N ASP A 409 -7.29 -25.69 -5.70
CA ASP A 409 -7.18 -26.87 -6.55
C ASP A 409 -6.98 -26.48 -8.02
N MET A 410 -7.77 -25.53 -8.53
CA MET A 410 -7.59 -25.00 -9.89
C MET A 410 -6.20 -24.36 -10.10
N ILE A 411 -5.73 -23.54 -9.15
CA ILE A 411 -4.37 -22.96 -9.20
C ILE A 411 -3.32 -24.06 -9.26
N SER A 412 -3.49 -25.13 -8.47
CA SER A 412 -2.57 -26.27 -8.47
C SER A 412 -2.51 -26.98 -9.82
N ILE A 413 -3.67 -27.18 -10.47
CA ILE A 413 -3.79 -27.80 -11.79
C ILE A 413 -3.12 -26.92 -12.85
N ILE A 414 -3.39 -25.60 -12.85
CA ILE A 414 -2.78 -24.66 -13.80
C ILE A 414 -1.25 -24.68 -13.66
N ARG A 415 -0.72 -24.69 -12.43
CA ARG A 415 0.73 -24.71 -12.19
C ARG A 415 1.39 -26.01 -12.65
N ARG A 416 0.69 -27.14 -12.51
CA ARG A 416 1.20 -28.46 -12.90
C ARG A 416 1.13 -28.67 -14.41
N ASP A 417 0.03 -28.25 -15.03
CA ASP A 417 -0.31 -28.65 -16.40
C ASP A 417 -0.15 -27.52 -17.45
N GLY A 418 0.12 -26.28 -16.99
CA GLY A 418 0.14 -25.07 -17.83
C GLY A 418 1.48 -24.68 -18.46
N GLY A 419 2.55 -25.44 -18.20
CA GLY A 419 3.88 -25.12 -18.73
C GLY A 419 4.53 -23.90 -18.05
N PRO A 420 5.54 -23.28 -18.70
CA PRO A 420 6.40 -22.27 -18.06
C PRO A 420 5.77 -20.88 -17.93
N LYS A 421 4.73 -20.56 -18.71
CA LYS A 421 4.06 -19.24 -18.70
C LYS A 421 2.57 -19.31 -19.10
N PRO A 422 1.73 -20.11 -18.40
CA PRO A 422 0.34 -20.31 -18.79
C PRO A 422 -0.43 -18.99 -18.75
N VAL A 423 -1.13 -18.68 -19.85
CA VAL A 423 -2.09 -17.58 -19.90
C VAL A 423 -3.46 -18.09 -19.45
N VAL A 424 -4.08 -17.40 -18.50
CA VAL A 424 -5.36 -17.78 -17.91
C VAL A 424 -6.39 -16.69 -18.14
N LEU A 425 -7.53 -17.05 -18.72
CA LEU A 425 -8.67 -16.17 -18.91
C LEU A 425 -9.65 -16.32 -17.75
N GLY A 426 -9.96 -15.20 -17.13
CA GLY A 426 -10.93 -15.09 -16.04
C GLY A 426 -11.33 -13.63 -15.85
N GLY A 427 -12.37 -13.41 -15.05
CA GLY A 427 -12.73 -12.10 -14.54
C GLY A 427 -11.66 -11.54 -13.60
N GLN A 428 -11.85 -10.27 -13.21
CA GLN A 428 -10.84 -9.53 -12.46
C GLN A 428 -10.38 -10.24 -11.18
N MET A 429 -11.33 -10.74 -10.38
CA MET A 429 -11.03 -11.37 -9.08
C MET A 429 -10.31 -12.69 -9.26
N SER A 430 -10.79 -13.56 -10.16
CA SER A 430 -10.12 -14.80 -10.52
C SER A 430 -8.72 -14.55 -11.04
N GLY A 431 -8.56 -13.58 -11.95
CA GLY A 431 -7.28 -13.17 -12.52
C GLY A 431 -6.29 -12.71 -11.45
N LEU A 432 -6.72 -11.89 -10.49
CA LEU A 432 -5.90 -11.47 -9.36
C LEU A 432 -5.43 -12.65 -8.52
N LEU A 433 -6.33 -13.57 -8.16
CA LEU A 433 -6.01 -14.74 -7.35
C LEU A 433 -5.01 -15.66 -8.05
N VAL A 434 -5.27 -16.05 -9.30
CA VAL A 434 -4.36 -16.95 -10.03
C VAL A 434 -3.04 -16.27 -10.36
N GLY A 435 -3.05 -14.98 -10.71
CA GLY A 435 -1.86 -14.18 -11.02
C GLY A 435 -0.92 -13.97 -9.82
N SER A 436 -1.44 -14.13 -8.59
CA SER A 436 -0.62 -14.10 -7.37
C SER A 436 0.39 -15.25 -7.26
N HIS A 437 0.28 -16.27 -8.13
CA HIS A 437 1.13 -17.45 -8.14
C HIS A 437 1.97 -17.57 -9.42
N HIS A 438 3.29 -17.60 -9.28
CA HIS A 438 4.18 -17.88 -10.42
C HIS A 438 4.15 -19.35 -10.84
N PRO A 439 4.07 -19.68 -12.15
CA PRO A 439 4.29 -18.81 -13.32
C PRO A 439 3.03 -18.26 -14.01
N ILE A 440 1.87 -18.30 -13.37
CA ILE A 440 0.59 -17.99 -14.02
C ILE A 440 0.56 -16.52 -14.48
N ARG A 441 0.05 -16.27 -15.69
CA ARG A 441 -0.21 -14.94 -16.24
C ARG A 441 -1.71 -14.79 -16.52
N PRO A 442 -2.45 -13.97 -15.75
CA PRO A 442 -3.83 -13.69 -16.07
C PRO A 442 -3.91 -12.80 -17.32
N TYR A 443 -4.88 -13.03 -18.20
CA TYR A 443 -5.17 -12.11 -19.31
C TYR A 443 -5.60 -10.73 -18.78
N TYR A 444 -6.41 -10.72 -17.72
CA TYR A 444 -6.86 -9.53 -17.04
C TYR A 444 -6.89 -9.75 -15.52
N ALA A 445 -6.28 -8.86 -14.76
CA ALA A 445 -6.27 -8.91 -13.30
C ALA A 445 -6.28 -7.52 -12.65
N HIS A 446 -5.12 -6.88 -12.54
CA HIS A 446 -5.02 -5.59 -11.85
C HIS A 446 -5.26 -4.41 -12.81
N GLY A 447 -5.97 -3.38 -12.36
CA GLY A 447 -6.33 -2.23 -13.20
C GLY A 447 -5.16 -1.36 -13.65
N VAL A 448 -4.01 -1.46 -12.99
CA VAL A 448 -2.79 -0.71 -13.32
C VAL A 448 -1.66 -1.61 -13.83
N GLU A 449 -1.55 -2.85 -13.32
CA GLU A 449 -0.47 -3.77 -13.70
C GLU A 449 -0.79 -4.51 -15.01
N THR A 450 -2.08 -4.75 -15.30
CA THR A 450 -2.46 -5.32 -16.60
C THR A 450 -2.29 -4.24 -17.67
N ILE A 451 -1.50 -4.52 -18.71
CA ILE A 451 -1.39 -3.63 -19.87
C ILE A 451 -2.70 -3.61 -20.64
N GLY A 452 -3.17 -2.40 -20.98
CA GLY A 452 -4.46 -2.21 -21.63
C GLY A 452 -5.63 -2.66 -20.74
N ALA A 453 -5.53 -2.47 -19.42
CA ALA A 453 -6.46 -3.05 -18.44
C ALA A 453 -7.93 -2.76 -18.75
N LEU A 454 -8.27 -1.55 -19.20
CA LEU A 454 -9.63 -1.18 -19.54
C LEU A 454 -10.15 -1.94 -20.76
N GLN A 455 -9.35 -2.03 -21.83
CA GLN A 455 -9.70 -2.77 -23.03
C GLN A 455 -9.80 -4.28 -22.75
N LYS A 456 -8.84 -4.85 -22.00
CA LYS A 456 -8.87 -6.27 -21.64
C LYS A 456 -10.06 -6.60 -20.74
N LYS A 457 -10.44 -5.69 -19.84
CA LYS A 457 -11.67 -5.81 -19.04
C LYS A 457 -12.91 -5.94 -19.94
N GLU A 458 -13.09 -5.01 -20.87
CA GLU A 458 -14.21 -5.03 -21.82
C GLU A 458 -14.20 -6.30 -22.68
N THR A 459 -13.02 -6.73 -23.11
CA THR A 459 -12.82 -7.97 -23.88
C THR A 459 -13.24 -9.21 -23.08
N VAL A 460 -12.87 -9.28 -21.79
CA VAL A 460 -13.29 -10.38 -20.90
C VAL A 460 -14.80 -10.39 -20.70
N PHE A 461 -15.43 -9.22 -20.51
CA PHE A 461 -16.90 -9.15 -20.40
C PHE A 461 -17.59 -9.61 -21.68
N ALA A 462 -17.15 -9.12 -22.84
CA ALA A 462 -17.70 -9.50 -24.12
C ALA A 462 -17.51 -11.01 -24.38
N PHE A 463 -16.34 -11.57 -24.02
CA PHE A 463 -16.08 -13.01 -24.09
C PHE A 463 -17.12 -13.84 -23.33
N TYR A 464 -17.42 -13.50 -22.07
CA TYR A 464 -18.34 -14.29 -21.26
C TYR A 464 -19.82 -14.04 -21.57
N ARG A 465 -20.19 -12.88 -22.13
CA ARG A 465 -21.58 -12.45 -22.27
C ARG A 465 -22.09 -12.37 -23.70
N ASP A 466 -21.30 -11.76 -24.58
CA ASP A 466 -21.79 -11.22 -25.86
C ASP A 466 -21.31 -12.00 -27.07
N TRP A 467 -20.11 -12.59 -27.00
CA TRP A 467 -19.46 -13.23 -28.14
C TRP A 467 -20.06 -14.57 -28.49
N THR A 468 -20.08 -14.84 -29.79
CA THR A 468 -20.33 -16.15 -30.36
C THR A 468 -19.19 -17.13 -30.08
N THR A 469 -19.49 -18.42 -30.16
CA THR A 469 -18.52 -19.52 -30.07
C THR A 469 -17.30 -19.33 -30.99
N ASP A 470 -17.48 -18.81 -32.21
CA ASP A 470 -16.39 -18.59 -33.17
C ASP A 470 -15.50 -17.40 -32.79
N GLU A 471 -16.09 -16.31 -32.29
CA GLU A 471 -15.35 -15.15 -31.80
C GLU A 471 -14.50 -15.52 -30.59
N GLN A 472 -15.09 -16.27 -29.64
CA GLN A 472 -14.39 -16.82 -28.49
C GLN A 472 -13.19 -17.70 -28.93
N LEU A 473 -13.31 -18.52 -30.00
CA LEU A 473 -12.23 -19.41 -30.46
C LEU A 473 -11.08 -18.61 -31.04
N ARG A 474 -11.42 -17.66 -31.93
CA ARG A 474 -10.43 -16.79 -32.54
C ARG A 474 -9.66 -16.02 -31.47
N PHE A 475 -10.34 -15.55 -30.44
CA PHE A 475 -9.71 -14.89 -29.30
C PHE A 475 -8.80 -15.82 -28.51
N VAL A 476 -9.30 -16.98 -28.06
CA VAL A 476 -8.53 -17.96 -27.27
C VAL A 476 -7.25 -18.37 -28.00
N ARG A 477 -7.35 -18.59 -29.31
CA ARG A 477 -6.19 -18.88 -30.16
C ARG A 477 -5.23 -17.70 -30.27
N ARG A 478 -5.74 -16.50 -30.57
CA ARG A 478 -4.90 -15.31 -30.79
C ARG A 478 -4.11 -14.92 -29.55
N GLU A 479 -4.73 -14.98 -28.38
CA GLU A 479 -4.10 -14.62 -27.10
C GLU A 479 -3.39 -15.79 -26.42
N ASN A 480 -3.33 -16.97 -27.05
CA ASN A 480 -2.75 -18.20 -26.50
C ASN A 480 -3.29 -18.54 -25.10
N ILE A 481 -4.61 -18.40 -24.90
CA ILE A 481 -5.25 -18.72 -23.62
C ILE A 481 -5.12 -20.22 -23.38
N CYS A 482 -4.41 -20.61 -22.32
CA CYS A 482 -4.21 -22.01 -21.94
C CYS A 482 -5.35 -22.52 -21.05
N PHE A 483 -5.82 -21.71 -20.10
CA PHE A 483 -6.96 -22.06 -19.25
C PHE A 483 -8.04 -21.00 -19.25
N ILE A 484 -9.28 -21.44 -19.11
CA ILE A 484 -10.47 -20.60 -18.95
C ILE A 484 -11.13 -20.97 -17.62
N LEU A 485 -11.33 -19.98 -16.78
CA LEU A 485 -11.99 -20.11 -15.48
C LEU A 485 -13.47 -19.78 -15.60
N LEU A 486 -14.34 -20.66 -15.10
CA LEU A 486 -15.75 -20.36 -14.93
C LEU A 486 -16.13 -20.57 -13.46
N THR A 487 -16.02 -19.51 -12.69
CA THR A 487 -16.34 -19.46 -11.26
C THR A 487 -17.61 -18.61 -11.05
N PRO A 488 -18.08 -18.43 -9.80
CA PRO A 488 -19.17 -17.48 -9.52
C PRO A 488 -18.92 -16.06 -10.06
N TYR A 489 -17.65 -15.64 -10.16
CA TYR A 489 -17.28 -14.33 -10.69
C TYR A 489 -17.66 -14.17 -12.16
N GLU A 490 -17.26 -15.12 -13.00
CA GLU A 490 -17.53 -15.07 -14.44
C GLU A 490 -18.99 -15.38 -14.75
N ARG A 491 -19.64 -16.24 -13.96
CA ARG A 491 -21.08 -16.52 -14.11
C ARG A 491 -21.93 -15.26 -13.91
N ASN A 492 -21.53 -14.38 -12.99
CA ASN A 492 -22.19 -13.09 -12.75
C ASN A 492 -22.11 -12.12 -13.93
N TYR A 493 -21.29 -12.39 -14.95
CA TYR A 493 -21.26 -11.59 -16.19
C TYR A 493 -22.42 -11.92 -17.14
N GLY A 494 -23.22 -12.96 -16.83
CA GLY A 494 -24.36 -13.40 -17.63
C GLY A 494 -24.03 -14.58 -18.55
N ALA A 495 -23.15 -15.48 -18.11
CA ALA A 495 -22.39 -16.41 -18.97
C ALA A 495 -23.21 -17.08 -20.09
N ALA A 496 -22.87 -16.72 -21.34
CA ALA A 496 -23.20 -17.43 -22.58
C ALA A 496 -22.05 -18.36 -23.03
N PHE A 497 -21.16 -18.75 -22.10
CA PHE A 497 -20.02 -19.62 -22.39
C PHE A 497 -20.53 -21.05 -22.66
N PRO A 498 -20.37 -21.58 -23.88
CA PRO A 498 -20.98 -22.86 -24.27
C PRO A 498 -20.32 -24.08 -23.59
N GLY A 499 -19.15 -23.90 -22.98
CA GLY A 499 -18.44 -24.97 -22.27
C GLY A 499 -18.15 -26.18 -23.16
N ALA A 500 -18.80 -27.31 -22.86
CA ALA A 500 -18.53 -28.64 -23.41
C ALA A 500 -18.80 -28.84 -24.93
N GLY A 501 -19.29 -27.82 -25.64
CA GLY A 501 -19.54 -27.87 -27.08
C GLY A 501 -18.32 -27.53 -27.96
N TRP A 502 -17.19 -27.16 -27.38
CA TRP A 502 -15.99 -26.72 -28.12
C TRP A 502 -15.01 -27.85 -28.43
N SER A 503 -14.70 -28.07 -29.71
CA SER A 503 -13.56 -28.88 -30.11
C SER A 503 -12.25 -28.24 -29.64
N GLY A 504 -11.45 -28.97 -28.86
CA GLY A 504 -10.20 -28.47 -28.29
C GLY A 504 -10.34 -27.79 -26.91
N LEU A 505 -11.52 -27.83 -26.29
CA LEU A 505 -11.71 -27.46 -24.89
C LEU A 505 -11.97 -28.70 -24.04
N GLN A 506 -11.12 -28.93 -23.04
CA GLN A 506 -11.26 -30.05 -22.11
C GLN A 506 -11.62 -29.52 -20.72
N LEU A 507 -12.75 -29.97 -20.17
CA LEU A 507 -13.05 -29.77 -18.75
C LEU A 507 -12.07 -30.61 -17.92
N VAL A 508 -11.18 -29.95 -17.19
CA VAL A 508 -10.13 -30.62 -16.38
C VAL A 508 -10.40 -30.57 -14.88
N TYR A 509 -11.32 -29.71 -14.45
CA TYR A 509 -11.77 -29.63 -13.07
C TYR A 509 -13.22 -29.15 -13.00
N ARG A 510 -14.02 -29.81 -12.18
CA ARG A 510 -15.37 -29.38 -11.82
C ARG A 510 -15.63 -29.75 -10.37
N ARG A 511 -16.00 -28.75 -9.56
CA ARG A 511 -16.49 -28.95 -8.20
C ARG A 511 -17.36 -27.76 -7.84
N ASP A 512 -18.56 -28.05 -7.33
CA ASP A 512 -19.56 -27.04 -7.01
C ASP A 512 -19.85 -26.14 -8.23
N ASP A 513 -19.76 -24.82 -8.09
CA ASP A 513 -19.96 -23.82 -9.14
C ASP A 513 -18.67 -23.39 -9.86
N HIS A 514 -17.55 -24.07 -9.57
CA HIS A 514 -16.22 -23.81 -10.15
C HIS A 514 -15.86 -24.83 -11.22
N GLU A 515 -15.52 -24.33 -12.40
CA GLU A 515 -15.05 -25.14 -13.52
C GLU A 515 -13.75 -24.56 -14.10
N LEU A 516 -12.82 -25.45 -14.45
CA LEU A 516 -11.59 -25.12 -15.15
C LEU A 516 -11.57 -25.87 -16.48
N TYR A 517 -11.41 -25.11 -17.55
CA TYR A 517 -11.27 -25.65 -18.88
C TYR A 517 -9.85 -25.44 -19.38
N ARG A 518 -9.24 -26.50 -19.91
CA ARG A 518 -7.95 -26.46 -20.59
C ARG A 518 -8.18 -26.36 -22.09
N THR A 519 -7.46 -25.50 -22.77
CA THR A 519 -7.51 -25.36 -24.23
C THR A 519 -6.41 -26.20 -24.88
N GLY A 520 -6.56 -26.47 -26.18
CA GLY A 520 -5.49 -27.06 -27.00
C GLY A 520 -4.26 -26.18 -27.20
N TYR A 521 -4.25 -24.94 -26.70
CA TYR A 521 -3.17 -23.96 -26.87
C TYR A 521 -2.24 -23.86 -25.65
N CYS A 522 -2.40 -24.76 -24.68
CA CYS A 522 -1.42 -24.98 -23.61
C CYS A 522 -0.17 -25.67 -24.17
N ASP A 523 0.64 -24.96 -24.95
CA ASP A 523 1.87 -25.52 -25.49
C ASP A 523 2.95 -25.60 -24.39
N PRO A 524 3.41 -26.80 -24.00
CA PRO A 524 4.47 -26.96 -23.01
C PRO A 524 5.87 -26.64 -23.60
N ALA A 525 6.01 -26.46 -24.92
CA ALA A 525 7.32 -26.43 -25.59
C ALA A 525 7.57 -25.24 -26.52
N GLY A 526 6.61 -24.35 -26.77
CA GLY A 526 6.78 -23.25 -27.73
C GLY A 526 6.94 -23.70 -29.18
N VAL A 527 6.57 -24.95 -29.48
CA VAL A 527 6.42 -25.43 -30.85
C VAL A 527 5.04 -25.00 -31.29
N GLY A 528 4.97 -23.76 -31.77
CA GLY A 528 3.75 -23.21 -32.37
C GLY A 528 3.12 -24.27 -33.25
N ILE A 529 1.86 -24.60 -32.96
CA ILE A 529 1.03 -25.37 -33.88
C ILE A 529 0.85 -24.47 -35.10
N VAL A 530 1.81 -24.58 -36.02
CA VAL A 530 1.70 -24.11 -37.39
C VAL A 530 0.56 -24.93 -37.97
N ASN A 531 -0.57 -24.27 -38.20
CA ASN A 531 -1.65 -24.84 -39.00
C ASN A 531 -1.15 -25.15 -40.41
#